data_AF-A0A3M9NSB6-F1
#
_entry.id   AF-A0A3M9NSB6-F1
#
_cell.length_a   1.000
_cell.length_b   1.000
_cell.length_c   1.000
_cell.angle_alpha   90.00
_cell.angle_beta   90.00
_cell.angle_gamma   90.00
#
_symmetry.space_group_name_H-M   'P 1'
#
loop_
_entity.id
_entity.type
_entity.pdbx_description
1 polymer ?
#
loop_
_entity_poly.entity_id
_entity_poly.type
_entity_poly.pdbx_seq_one_letter_code
_entity_poly.pdbx_strand_id
1 'polypeptide(L)'
;MKTNYFLFFILVSLYTIACGGSSHHKDANIDSSLIKRIDISSVLPKDSIIPKVVCGSDPAMSYALYIPSSKNNNPLPVVYFFDPHGNGVLPVKKYKSLADSFHFILAGSNDSKNGNNLDDAGKIFTAMKDDLVKRANVNADRIYLCGFSGGAKVATYLALHFPGIKGIVANGAGLEDITHAGDFTFSYTAIAGEGDLNMTDLAAIENLLDKTHTRHSIIYFDGIHEWAPETTMAIAFEGWQLEAMRDKLIPADSLFTHQFAAQLKEIVNKKMKQNQLIQAQQNCKLAATMLQGFQDEQNWFVQKQSAITRSNIFQQQKEQRRQLLAKEEKLKFDYQQKFADTDAGYWEKTIKEVKAKSRLKNAESQMYQRLQAYLSLAFYTISNQMINRNENKIAEFFVALYKMADPTNSEAWYFSAILDARNNEAEKIRKDLEKAIALGFNDKKRLMQQPEFAQRNIDVNEIEKQIK
;
A
#
# COMPACT_ATOMS: atom_id res chain seq x y z
N MET A 1 -41.78 13.84 -13.91
CA MET A 1 -41.62 13.00 -12.71
C MET A 1 -40.14 12.84 -12.43
N LYS A 2 -39.68 13.42 -11.32
CA LYS A 2 -38.31 13.24 -10.82
C LYS A 2 -38.26 11.89 -10.11
N THR A 3 -37.41 10.97 -10.57
CA THR A 3 -37.16 9.71 -9.87
C THR A 3 -35.76 9.80 -9.27
N ASN A 4 -35.71 10.06 -7.97
CA ASN A 4 -34.50 9.99 -7.16
C ASN A 4 -34.09 8.52 -7.06
N TYR A 5 -32.97 8.14 -7.67
CA TYR A 5 -32.33 6.85 -7.40
C TYR A 5 -31.27 7.06 -6.32
N PHE A 6 -31.53 6.49 -5.14
CA PHE A 6 -30.58 6.36 -4.05
C PHE A 6 -29.44 5.44 -4.52
N LEU A 7 -28.23 5.98 -4.66
CA LEU A 7 -27.00 5.19 -4.80
C LEU A 7 -26.70 4.52 -3.44
N PHE A 8 -26.90 3.21 -3.35
CA PHE A 8 -26.38 2.42 -2.25
C PHE A 8 -24.94 2.02 -2.62
N PHE A 9 -23.97 2.84 -2.24
CA PHE A 9 -22.58 2.40 -2.15
C PHE A 9 -22.50 1.37 -1.03
N ILE A 10 -22.07 0.13 -1.33
CA ILE A 10 -21.60 -0.76 -0.27
C ILE A 10 -20.23 -0.22 0.16
N LEU A 11 -20.27 0.65 1.18
CA LEU A 11 -19.16 0.91 2.07
C LEU A 11 -18.80 -0.40 2.78
N VAL A 12 -17.59 -0.90 2.53
CA VAL A 12 -17.02 -2.00 3.31
C VAL A 12 -16.47 -1.40 4.60
N SER A 13 -17.37 -1.09 5.54
CA SER A 13 -17.00 -0.66 6.89
C SER A 13 -16.54 -1.88 7.70
N LEU A 14 -15.22 -1.96 7.94
CA LEU A 14 -14.62 -2.91 8.88
C LEU A 14 -14.86 -2.42 10.32
N TYR A 15 -15.90 -2.91 10.97
CA TYR A 15 -16.04 -2.84 12.43
C TYR A 15 -15.74 -4.23 13.01
N THR A 16 -14.58 -4.38 13.64
CA THR A 16 -14.30 -5.52 14.53
C THR A 16 -14.32 -5.03 15.97
N ILE A 17 -15.38 -5.41 16.70
CA ILE A 17 -15.50 -5.23 18.14
C ILE A 17 -14.60 -6.27 18.81
N ALA A 18 -13.59 -5.81 19.55
CA ALA A 18 -12.76 -6.67 20.40
C ALA A 18 -13.40 -6.76 21.80
N CYS A 19 -13.89 -7.93 22.16
CA CYS A 19 -14.26 -8.24 23.56
C CYS A 19 -13.00 -8.67 24.32
N GLY A 20 -12.64 -7.90 25.34
CA GLY A 20 -11.55 -8.22 26.27
C GLY A 20 -11.96 -9.28 27.28
N GLY A 21 -11.14 -10.32 27.41
CA GLY A 21 -11.19 -11.30 28.48
C GLY A 21 -9.82 -11.38 29.16
N SER A 22 -9.74 -10.92 30.41
CA SER A 22 -8.56 -11.04 31.26
C SER A 22 -8.44 -12.46 31.80
N SER A 23 -7.26 -13.09 31.65
CA SER A 23 -6.87 -14.19 32.54
C SER A 23 -5.38 -14.11 32.87
N HIS A 24 -5.11 -14.09 34.17
CA HIS A 24 -3.79 -14.22 34.78
C HIS A 24 -3.32 -15.67 34.67
N HIS A 25 -2.12 -15.92 34.15
CA HIS A 25 -1.34 -17.11 34.51
C HIS A 25 0.17 -16.83 34.54
N LYS A 26 0.81 -17.55 35.47
CA LYS A 26 2.11 -17.34 36.09
C LYS A 26 3.31 -17.64 35.20
N ASP A 27 4.39 -16.95 35.51
CA ASP A 27 5.71 -16.98 34.88
C ASP A 27 6.31 -18.37 34.67
N ALA A 28 6.81 -18.60 33.46
CA ALA A 28 7.83 -19.60 33.18
C ALA A 28 9.10 -18.86 32.72
N ASN A 29 10.16 -19.03 33.50
CA ASN A 29 11.46 -18.38 33.38
C ASN A 29 12.19 -18.89 32.12
N ILE A 30 12.20 -18.10 31.04
CA ILE A 30 12.99 -18.39 29.83
C ILE A 30 14.30 -17.60 29.91
N ASP A 31 15.40 -18.33 29.87
CA ASP A 31 16.77 -17.84 29.79
C ASP A 31 16.92 -16.88 28.60
N SER A 32 17.10 -15.60 28.91
CA SER A 32 17.14 -14.48 27.97
C SER A 32 18.56 -14.18 27.45
N SER A 33 19.52 -15.07 27.67
CA SER A 33 20.94 -14.83 27.38
C SER A 33 21.35 -14.88 25.89
N LEU A 34 20.43 -15.08 24.94
CA LEU A 34 20.76 -15.18 23.50
C LEU A 34 20.12 -14.14 22.57
N ILE A 35 19.38 -13.16 23.10
CA ILE A 35 19.01 -11.97 22.33
C ILE A 35 20.03 -10.89 22.67
N LYS A 36 20.92 -10.59 21.72
CA LYS A 36 21.80 -9.42 21.78
C LYS A 36 20.91 -8.17 21.84
N ARG A 37 20.51 -7.76 23.05
CA ARG A 37 19.87 -6.47 23.30
C ARG A 37 20.85 -5.41 22.83
N ILE A 38 20.53 -4.75 21.72
CA ILE A 38 21.19 -3.50 21.38
C ILE A 38 20.74 -2.52 22.46
N ASP A 39 21.69 -2.15 23.31
CA ASP A 39 21.51 -1.31 24.48
C ASP A 39 20.93 0.05 24.08
N ILE A 40 20.12 0.63 24.96
CA ILE A 40 19.27 1.81 24.74
C ILE A 40 20.10 3.11 24.55
N SER A 41 21.43 3.03 24.52
CA SER A 41 22.36 4.14 24.29
C SER A 41 23.27 4.03 23.06
N SER A 42 23.12 3.01 22.20
CA SER A 42 24.06 2.82 21.09
C SER A 42 23.81 3.79 19.93
N VAL A 43 24.89 4.42 19.45
CA VAL A 43 24.96 5.09 18.14
C VAL A 43 24.34 4.19 17.08
N LEU A 44 23.31 4.68 16.36
CA LEU A 44 22.65 3.92 15.31
C LEU A 44 23.61 3.72 14.11
N PRO A 45 23.88 2.48 13.69
CA PRO A 45 24.70 2.19 12.51
C PRO A 45 24.19 2.93 11.26
N LYS A 46 25.13 3.50 10.49
CA LYS A 46 24.86 4.04 9.15
C LYS A 46 25.14 2.98 8.09
N ASP A 47 24.60 3.19 6.88
CA ASP A 47 24.79 2.36 5.68
C ASP A 47 24.45 0.87 5.83
N SER A 48 23.65 0.53 6.83
CA SER A 48 23.16 -0.83 7.08
C SER A 48 21.70 -0.80 7.47
N ILE A 49 20.95 -1.82 7.00
CA ILE A 49 19.55 -1.99 7.39
C ILE A 49 19.54 -2.65 8.76
N ILE A 50 18.90 -2.00 9.72
CA ILE A 50 18.65 -2.53 11.05
C ILE A 50 17.20 -3.01 11.07
N PRO A 51 16.93 -4.33 11.06
CA PRO A 51 15.57 -4.82 10.91
C PRO A 51 14.64 -4.49 12.08
N LYS A 52 15.21 -4.35 13.28
CA LYS A 52 14.48 -4.11 14.51
C LYS A 52 15.25 -3.17 15.43
N VAL A 53 14.79 -1.94 15.48
CA VAL A 53 15.17 -0.93 16.45
C VAL A 53 14.02 -0.81 17.45
N VAL A 54 14.27 -1.17 18.72
CA VAL A 54 13.25 -1.08 19.78
C VAL A 54 13.15 0.36 20.26
N CYS A 55 11.94 0.89 20.39
CA CYS A 55 11.68 2.24 20.86
C CYS A 55 12.00 2.35 22.36
N GLY A 56 12.79 3.35 22.76
CA GLY A 56 13.22 3.52 24.15
C GLY A 56 12.08 3.86 25.12
N SER A 57 11.08 4.63 24.68
CA SER A 57 9.92 5.01 25.50
C SER A 57 8.84 3.93 25.58
N ASP A 58 8.81 3.00 24.62
CA ASP A 58 7.88 1.87 24.61
C ASP A 58 8.55 0.64 23.99
N PRO A 59 9.11 -0.26 24.81
CA PRO A 59 9.79 -1.46 24.33
C PRO A 59 8.89 -2.48 23.61
N ALA A 60 7.55 -2.30 23.65
CA ALA A 60 6.64 -3.12 22.87
C ALA A 60 6.64 -2.75 21.37
N MET A 61 7.16 -1.57 21.04
CA MET A 61 7.20 -1.03 19.68
C MET A 61 8.61 -1.09 19.10
N SER A 62 8.69 -1.28 17.79
CA SER A 62 9.93 -1.30 17.03
C SER A 62 9.76 -0.87 15.59
N TYR A 63 10.88 -0.54 14.95
CA TYR A 63 10.89 -0.17 13.54
C TYR A 63 12.15 -0.68 12.84
N ALA A 64 12.06 -0.91 11.54
CA ALA A 64 13.22 -1.10 10.69
C ALA A 64 13.82 0.25 10.32
N LEU A 65 15.14 0.34 10.23
CA LEU A 65 15.85 1.60 10.03
C LEU A 65 16.96 1.48 9.00
N TYR A 66 17.10 2.53 8.19
CA TYR A 66 18.28 2.78 7.38
C TYR A 66 18.67 4.26 7.47
N ILE A 67 19.94 4.53 7.78
CA ILE A 67 20.52 5.89 7.81
C ILE A 67 21.65 5.93 6.77
N PRO A 68 21.55 6.73 5.70
CA PRO A 68 22.64 6.89 4.75
C PRO A 68 23.78 7.71 5.36
N SER A 69 25.01 7.43 4.96
CA SER A 69 26.16 8.27 5.31
C SER A 69 26.04 9.68 4.73
N SER A 70 26.46 10.66 5.53
CA SER A 70 26.49 12.08 5.18
C SER A 70 27.85 12.67 5.54
N LYS A 71 28.50 13.34 4.57
CA LYS A 71 29.88 13.85 4.71
C LYS A 71 30.05 14.83 5.89
N ASN A 72 28.99 15.56 6.25
CA ASN A 72 29.06 16.64 7.24
C ASN A 72 28.14 16.42 8.44
N ASN A 73 27.54 15.23 8.57
CA ASN A 73 26.54 14.93 9.61
C ASN A 73 25.38 15.95 9.66
N ASN A 74 25.02 16.58 8.53
CA ASN A 74 23.89 17.51 8.43
C ASN A 74 22.57 16.83 8.81
N PRO A 75 21.58 17.56 9.36
CA PRO A 75 20.25 17.01 9.61
C PRO A 75 19.63 16.44 8.33
N LEU A 76 19.19 15.19 8.38
CA LEU A 76 18.64 14.48 7.21
C LEU A 76 17.11 14.48 7.21
N PRO A 77 16.46 14.64 6.05
CA PRO A 77 15.02 14.37 5.95
C PRO A 77 14.72 12.90 6.27
N VAL A 78 13.47 12.62 6.68
CA VAL A 78 13.04 11.26 7.06
C VAL A 78 11.75 10.87 6.36
N VAL A 79 11.67 9.61 5.91
CA VAL A 79 10.44 8.97 5.47
C VAL A 79 10.06 7.88 6.46
N TYR A 80 8.87 7.98 7.05
CA TYR A 80 8.27 6.91 7.82
C TYR A 80 7.38 6.04 6.95
N PHE A 81 7.64 4.73 6.92
CA PHE A 81 6.89 3.77 6.11
C PHE A 81 5.89 2.95 6.92
N PHE A 82 4.73 2.73 6.31
CA PHE A 82 3.63 1.93 6.86
C PHE A 82 3.22 0.84 5.86
N ASP A 83 3.57 -0.40 6.19
CA ASP A 83 3.19 -1.59 5.44
C ASP A 83 1.93 -2.21 6.08
N PRO A 84 0.92 -2.66 5.30
CA PRO A 84 -0.33 -3.18 5.85
C PRO A 84 -0.17 -4.45 6.69
N HIS A 85 0.99 -5.12 6.63
CA HIS A 85 1.29 -6.30 7.44
C HIS A 85 2.23 -6.01 8.63
N GLY A 86 2.62 -4.75 8.85
CA GLY A 86 3.61 -4.40 9.87
C GLY A 86 5.02 -4.88 9.51
N ASN A 87 5.32 -5.02 8.22
CA ASN A 87 6.65 -5.38 7.76
C ASN A 87 7.46 -4.13 7.42
N GLY A 88 8.04 -3.49 8.43
CA GLY A 88 8.85 -2.28 8.25
C GLY A 88 10.11 -2.49 7.42
N VAL A 89 10.67 -3.70 7.44
CA VAL A 89 11.87 -4.06 6.68
C VAL A 89 11.62 -4.01 5.18
N LEU A 90 10.42 -4.38 4.73
CA LEU A 90 10.07 -4.46 3.31
C LEU A 90 10.30 -3.13 2.58
N PRO A 91 9.67 -2.00 2.94
CA PRO A 91 9.87 -0.73 2.26
C PRO A 91 11.28 -0.17 2.48
N VAL A 92 11.86 -0.32 3.69
CA VAL A 92 13.23 0.14 3.98
C VAL A 92 14.24 -0.55 3.06
N LYS A 93 14.13 -1.86 2.88
CA LYS A 93 15.01 -2.62 1.98
C LYS A 93 14.74 -2.28 0.51
N LYS A 94 13.47 -2.17 0.12
CA LYS A 94 13.05 -1.91 -1.26
C LYS A 94 13.51 -0.55 -1.77
N TYR A 95 13.59 0.46 -0.90
CA TYR A 95 13.90 1.85 -1.28
C TYR A 95 15.24 2.36 -0.73
N LYS A 96 16.13 1.47 -0.26
CA LYS A 96 17.45 1.82 0.28
C LYS A 96 18.28 2.67 -0.68
N SER A 97 18.28 2.36 -1.97
CA SER A 97 19.03 3.14 -2.97
C SER A 97 18.54 4.60 -3.05
N LEU A 98 17.23 4.84 -2.89
CA LEU A 98 16.67 6.20 -2.86
C LEU A 98 17.16 6.98 -1.64
N ALA A 99 17.32 6.31 -0.49
CA ALA A 99 17.94 6.93 0.67
C ALA A 99 19.38 7.35 0.41
N ASP A 100 20.15 6.54 -0.33
CA ASP A 100 21.52 6.90 -0.71
C ASP A 100 21.55 8.07 -1.70
N SER A 101 20.66 8.07 -2.69
CA SER A 101 20.61 9.09 -3.74
C SER A 101 20.09 10.44 -3.26
N PHE A 102 19.07 10.44 -2.40
CA PHE A 102 18.40 11.66 -1.94
C PHE A 102 18.77 12.06 -0.50
N HIS A 103 19.60 11.25 0.18
CA HIS A 103 20.03 11.44 1.56
C HIS A 103 18.87 11.48 2.58
N PHE A 104 17.94 10.52 2.47
CA PHE A 104 16.83 10.36 3.42
C PHE A 104 17.09 9.24 4.43
N ILE A 105 16.71 9.47 5.69
CA ILE A 105 16.54 8.38 6.65
C ILE A 105 15.25 7.63 6.31
N LEU A 106 15.29 6.30 6.32
CA LEU A 106 14.10 5.45 6.13
C LEU A 106 13.78 4.74 7.44
N ALA A 107 12.53 4.88 7.91
CA ALA A 107 12.06 4.20 9.12
C ALA A 107 10.73 3.49 8.85
N GLY A 108 10.72 2.15 8.80
CA GLY A 108 9.50 1.37 8.55
C GLY A 108 8.92 0.79 9.84
N SER A 109 7.64 1.02 10.11
CA SER A 109 6.99 0.48 11.32
C SER A 109 6.93 -1.05 11.27
N ASN A 110 7.31 -1.71 12.38
CA ASN A 110 7.12 -3.15 12.54
C ASN A 110 5.79 -3.50 13.27
N ASP A 111 5.04 -2.48 13.70
CA ASP A 111 3.87 -2.68 14.58
C ASP A 111 2.56 -2.16 13.96
N SER A 112 2.64 -1.16 13.07
CA SER A 112 1.48 -0.64 12.36
C SER A 112 1.07 -1.61 11.26
N LYS A 113 -0.09 -2.24 11.41
CA LYS A 113 -0.66 -3.19 10.47
C LYS A 113 -2.18 -3.07 10.37
N ASN A 114 -2.75 -3.69 9.35
CA ASN A 114 -4.20 -3.79 9.20
C ASN A 114 -4.81 -4.43 10.45
N GLY A 115 -5.92 -3.86 10.91
CA GLY A 115 -6.62 -4.28 12.13
C GLY A 115 -6.21 -3.51 13.39
N ASN A 116 -5.13 -2.72 13.37
CA ASN A 116 -4.92 -1.70 14.40
C ASN A 116 -6.02 -0.64 14.31
N ASN A 117 -6.42 -0.09 15.45
CA ASN A 117 -7.23 1.14 15.47
C ASN A 117 -6.33 2.37 15.22
N LEU A 118 -6.95 3.51 14.95
CA LEU A 118 -6.24 4.75 14.63
C LEU A 118 -5.45 5.33 15.81
N ASP A 119 -5.91 5.11 17.05
CA ASP A 119 -5.18 5.53 18.25
C ASP A 119 -3.86 4.77 18.41
N ASP A 120 -3.85 3.48 18.09
CA ASP A 120 -2.65 2.66 18.10
C ASP A 120 -1.66 3.13 17.03
N ALA A 121 -2.13 3.47 15.83
CA ALA A 121 -1.29 4.04 14.78
C ALA A 121 -0.60 5.34 15.22
N GLY A 122 -1.34 6.23 15.91
CA GLY A 122 -0.78 7.46 16.48
C GLY A 122 0.28 7.22 17.55
N LYS A 123 0.05 6.25 18.46
CA LYS A 123 1.03 5.86 19.49
C LYS A 123 2.29 5.27 18.89
N ILE A 124 2.15 4.37 17.91
CA ILE A 124 3.25 3.74 17.18
C ILE A 124 4.12 4.81 16.51
N PHE A 125 3.48 5.72 15.76
CA PHE A 125 4.19 6.81 15.10
C PHE A 125 4.93 7.71 16.09
N THR A 126 4.28 8.08 17.21
CA THR A 126 4.89 8.93 18.23
C THR A 126 6.11 8.27 18.85
N ALA A 127 6.01 7.00 19.25
CA ALA A 127 7.13 6.24 19.82
C ALA A 127 8.32 6.15 18.85
N MET A 128 8.06 5.82 17.58
CA MET A 128 9.09 5.76 16.54
C MET A 128 9.73 7.12 16.29
N LYS A 129 8.91 8.17 16.14
CA LYS A 129 9.39 9.54 15.85
C LYS A 129 10.25 10.06 16.99
N ASP A 130 9.76 9.99 18.23
CA ASP A 130 10.45 10.53 19.40
C ASP A 130 11.73 9.77 19.72
N ASP A 131 11.75 8.48 19.45
CA ASP A 131 12.96 7.69 19.56
C ASP A 131 14.00 8.06 18.49
N LEU A 132 13.59 8.13 17.21
CA LEU A 132 14.50 8.43 16.11
C LEU A 132 15.13 9.82 16.23
N VAL A 133 14.35 10.85 16.59
CA VAL A 133 14.88 12.22 16.76
C VAL A 133 15.86 12.35 17.93
N LYS A 134 15.81 11.44 18.93
CA LYS A 134 16.79 11.41 20.03
C LYS A 134 18.10 10.73 19.62
N ARG A 135 18.05 9.81 18.65
CA ARG A 135 19.19 8.94 18.30
C ARG A 135 19.84 9.27 16.95
N ALA A 136 19.20 10.08 16.11
CA ALA A 136 19.68 10.48 14.80
C ALA A 136 19.50 11.99 14.57
N ASN A 137 20.37 12.57 13.73
CA ASN A 137 20.26 13.97 13.34
C ASN A 137 19.17 14.15 12.25
N VAL A 138 17.91 14.28 12.69
CA VAL A 138 16.74 14.41 11.82
C VAL A 138 16.45 15.89 11.54
N ASN A 139 16.16 16.22 10.29
CA ASN A 139 15.63 17.52 9.91
C ASN A 139 14.13 17.58 10.23
N ALA A 140 13.77 18.30 11.29
CA ALA A 140 12.38 18.42 11.77
C ALA A 140 11.44 19.12 10.77
N ASP A 141 11.98 19.92 9.85
CA ASP A 141 11.19 20.57 8.80
C ASP A 141 11.00 19.69 7.56
N ARG A 142 11.50 18.46 7.58
CA ARG A 142 11.48 17.55 6.42
C ARG A 142 11.08 16.13 6.83
N ILE A 143 9.89 16.02 7.40
CA ILE A 143 9.26 14.76 7.78
C ILE A 143 8.20 14.38 6.74
N TYR A 144 8.31 13.16 6.23
CA TYR A 144 7.40 12.62 5.22
C TYR A 144 6.89 11.24 5.63
N LEU A 145 5.70 10.88 5.14
CA LEU A 145 5.09 9.57 5.40
C LEU A 145 4.87 8.85 4.07
N CYS A 146 5.01 7.53 4.06
CA CYS A 146 4.73 6.71 2.89
C CYS A 146 4.04 5.42 3.29
N GLY A 147 2.89 5.13 2.71
CA GLY A 147 2.11 3.97 3.08
C GLY A 147 1.62 3.20 1.87
N PHE A 148 1.43 1.89 2.04
CA PHE A 148 0.82 1.04 1.02
C PHE A 148 -0.52 0.49 1.50
N SER A 149 -1.54 0.54 0.65
CA SER A 149 -2.86 -0.02 0.93
C SER A 149 -3.42 0.51 2.27
N GLY A 150 -3.72 -0.33 3.27
CA GLY A 150 -4.09 0.13 4.61
C GLY A 150 -3.06 1.04 5.28
N GLY A 151 -1.76 0.88 4.99
CA GLY A 151 -0.72 1.79 5.44
C GLY A 151 -0.78 3.18 4.79
N ALA A 152 -1.33 3.31 3.56
CA ALA A 152 -1.55 4.61 2.93
C ALA A 152 -2.63 5.43 3.65
N LYS A 153 -3.67 4.72 4.12
CA LYS A 153 -4.71 5.28 5.00
C LYS A 153 -4.08 5.76 6.32
N VAL A 154 -3.25 4.94 6.97
CA VAL A 154 -2.49 5.32 8.17
C VAL A 154 -1.62 6.57 7.93
N ALA A 155 -0.85 6.60 6.84
CA ALA A 155 -0.01 7.76 6.51
C ALA A 155 -0.85 9.05 6.35
N THR A 156 -2.01 8.95 5.71
CA THR A 156 -2.95 10.06 5.56
C THR A 156 -3.51 10.51 6.91
N TYR A 157 -3.98 9.58 7.74
CA TYR A 157 -4.48 9.86 9.08
C TYR A 157 -3.43 10.59 9.92
N LEU A 158 -2.20 10.08 9.94
CA LEU A 158 -1.11 10.68 10.70
C LEU A 158 -0.78 12.10 10.21
N ALA A 159 -0.76 12.32 8.90
CA ALA A 159 -0.49 13.65 8.36
C ALA A 159 -1.58 14.69 8.68
N LEU A 160 -2.83 14.24 8.86
CA LEU A 160 -3.95 15.11 9.27
C LEU A 160 -3.93 15.46 10.76
N HIS A 161 -3.40 14.57 11.61
CA HIS A 161 -3.49 14.71 13.06
C HIS A 161 -2.17 15.13 13.73
N PHE A 162 -1.04 14.97 13.05
CA PHE A 162 0.28 15.34 13.58
C PHE A 162 0.88 16.51 12.79
N PRO A 163 1.13 17.67 13.43
CA PRO A 163 1.74 18.80 12.75
C PRO A 163 3.20 18.49 12.37
N GLY A 164 3.70 19.20 11.35
CA GLY A 164 5.10 19.11 10.91
C GLY A 164 5.37 18.11 9.78
N ILE A 165 4.39 17.29 9.39
CA ILE A 165 4.46 16.46 8.19
C ILE A 165 4.38 17.34 6.95
N LYS A 166 5.36 17.25 6.05
CA LYS A 166 5.43 18.09 4.83
C LYS A 166 4.74 17.46 3.63
N GLY A 167 4.72 16.15 3.56
CA GLY A 167 4.10 15.43 2.46
C GLY A 167 3.95 13.95 2.72
N ILE A 168 3.04 13.33 1.98
CA ILE A 168 2.83 11.89 2.01
C ILE A 168 2.88 11.27 0.62
N VAL A 169 3.23 9.99 0.60
CA VAL A 169 3.00 9.08 -0.53
C VAL A 169 1.95 8.05 -0.13
N ALA A 170 0.83 8.06 -0.84
CA ALA A 170 -0.25 7.09 -0.71
C ALA A 170 -0.17 6.10 -1.87
N ASN A 171 0.47 4.95 -1.65
CA ASN A 171 0.62 3.90 -2.66
C ASN A 171 -0.55 2.91 -2.58
N GLY A 172 -1.27 2.73 -3.68
CA GLY A 172 -2.30 1.69 -3.83
C GLY A 172 -3.56 1.85 -2.98
N ALA A 173 -3.76 2.95 -2.25
CA ALA A 173 -5.04 3.24 -1.61
C ALA A 173 -5.24 4.75 -1.39
N GLY A 174 -6.51 5.15 -1.42
CA GLY A 174 -6.94 6.53 -1.21
C GLY A 174 -7.05 6.97 0.24
N LEU A 175 -7.79 8.05 0.45
CA LEU A 175 -8.14 8.57 1.77
C LEU A 175 -8.94 7.54 2.57
N GLU A 176 -8.94 7.69 3.88
CA GLU A 176 -9.87 6.95 4.74
C GLU A 176 -11.32 7.32 4.44
N ASP A 177 -12.24 6.40 4.68
CA ASP A 177 -13.64 6.52 4.24
C ASP A 177 -14.36 7.74 4.86
N ILE A 178 -13.94 8.17 6.05
CA ILE A 178 -14.45 9.37 6.74
C ILE A 178 -13.71 10.66 6.38
N THR A 179 -12.60 10.54 5.65
CA THR A 179 -11.74 11.65 5.27
C THR A 179 -12.09 12.11 3.86
N HIS A 180 -12.44 13.39 3.74
CA HIS A 180 -12.71 14.01 2.45
C HIS A 180 -11.48 14.76 1.95
N ALA A 181 -11.33 14.82 0.61
CA ALA A 181 -10.37 15.70 -0.02
C ALA A 181 -10.67 17.16 0.40
N GLY A 182 -9.64 17.88 0.85
CA GLY A 182 -9.74 19.24 1.33
C GLY A 182 -8.42 19.98 1.22
N ASP A 183 -8.31 21.15 1.85
CA ASP A 183 -7.09 21.95 1.93
C ASP A 183 -6.16 21.38 3.02
N PHE A 184 -5.31 20.43 2.64
CA PHE A 184 -4.33 19.82 3.52
C PHE A 184 -3.11 20.72 3.68
N THR A 185 -2.49 20.68 4.87
CA THR A 185 -1.26 21.41 5.18
C THR A 185 0.02 20.71 4.71
N PHE A 186 -0.13 19.57 4.03
CA PHE A 186 0.93 18.71 3.51
C PHE A 186 0.65 18.37 2.04
N SER A 187 1.67 17.99 1.28
CA SER A 187 1.49 17.51 -0.09
C SER A 187 1.02 16.06 -0.17
N TYR A 188 0.20 15.73 -1.15
CA TYR A 188 -0.39 14.39 -1.33
C TYR A 188 0.03 13.78 -2.68
N THR A 189 0.94 12.80 -2.67
CA THR A 189 1.28 12.05 -3.89
C THR A 189 0.66 10.66 -3.86
N ALA A 190 -0.30 10.42 -4.74
CA ALA A 190 -0.84 9.09 -4.99
C ALA A 190 0.09 8.30 -5.92
N ILE A 191 0.23 7.00 -5.68
CA ILE A 191 0.87 6.08 -6.63
C ILE A 191 -0.04 4.88 -6.86
N ALA A 192 -0.28 4.53 -8.12
CA ALA A 192 -1.16 3.41 -8.48
C ALA A 192 -0.56 2.56 -9.62
N GLY A 193 -0.61 1.24 -9.46
CA GLY A 193 -0.48 0.35 -10.61
C GLY A 193 -1.70 0.52 -11.52
N GLU A 194 -1.55 0.51 -12.83
CA GLU A 194 -2.70 0.56 -13.74
C GLU A 194 -3.61 -0.68 -13.57
N GLY A 195 -3.08 -1.81 -13.11
CA GLY A 195 -3.82 -3.01 -12.73
C GLY A 195 -4.27 -3.06 -11.26
N ASP A 196 -4.06 -1.99 -10.48
CA ASP A 196 -4.47 -1.89 -9.07
C ASP A 196 -5.99 -1.68 -8.95
N LEU A 197 -6.65 -2.46 -8.10
CA LEU A 197 -8.10 -2.36 -7.87
C LEU A 197 -8.55 -0.96 -7.39
N ASN A 198 -7.67 -0.23 -6.69
CA ASN A 198 -7.94 1.09 -6.14
C ASN A 198 -7.51 2.23 -7.09
N MET A 199 -7.05 1.91 -8.30
CA MET A 199 -6.57 2.92 -9.26
C MET A 199 -7.63 3.98 -9.59
N THR A 200 -8.89 3.55 -9.78
CA THR A 200 -10.00 4.47 -10.08
C THR A 200 -10.34 5.37 -8.90
N ASP A 201 -10.22 4.87 -7.67
CA ASP A 201 -10.48 5.63 -6.45
C ASP A 201 -9.40 6.68 -6.24
N LEU A 202 -8.13 6.32 -6.48
CA LEU A 202 -7.01 7.26 -6.46
C LEU A 202 -7.16 8.35 -7.52
N ALA A 203 -7.57 8.00 -8.74
CA ALA A 203 -7.88 8.97 -9.78
C ALA A 203 -9.07 9.88 -9.40
N ALA A 204 -10.10 9.35 -8.73
CA ALA A 204 -11.21 10.15 -8.24
C ALA A 204 -10.76 11.14 -7.16
N ILE A 205 -9.89 10.73 -6.24
CA ILE A 205 -9.30 11.60 -5.21
C ILE A 205 -8.46 12.70 -5.83
N GLU A 206 -7.63 12.40 -6.84
CA GLU A 206 -6.89 13.42 -7.59
C GLU A 206 -7.86 14.49 -8.15
N ASN A 207 -8.94 14.08 -8.81
CA ASN A 207 -9.93 15.01 -9.35
C ASN A 207 -10.67 15.83 -8.28
N LEU A 208 -10.77 15.32 -7.05
CA LEU A 208 -11.32 16.08 -5.92
C LEU A 208 -10.30 17.07 -5.38
N LEU A 209 -9.03 16.68 -5.26
CA LEU A 209 -7.94 17.55 -4.82
C LEU A 209 -7.61 18.65 -5.85
N ASP A 210 -7.85 18.41 -7.15
CA ASP A 210 -7.77 19.43 -8.22
C ASP A 210 -8.68 20.66 -7.92
N LYS A 211 -9.65 20.53 -7.02
CA LYS A 211 -10.59 21.59 -6.59
C LYS A 211 -10.18 22.25 -5.26
N THR A 212 -9.00 21.95 -4.76
CA THR A 212 -8.45 22.43 -3.49
C THR A 212 -7.11 23.13 -3.70
N HIS A 213 -6.55 23.72 -2.65
CA HIS A 213 -5.20 24.28 -2.62
C HIS A 213 -4.13 23.24 -2.27
N THR A 214 -4.52 22.01 -1.98
CA THR A 214 -3.59 20.92 -1.66
C THR A 214 -2.67 20.67 -2.84
N ARG A 215 -1.36 20.68 -2.59
CA ARG A 215 -0.37 20.26 -3.58
C ARG A 215 -0.45 18.75 -3.71
N HIS A 216 -0.84 18.27 -4.88
CA HIS A 216 -1.07 16.86 -5.08
C HIS A 216 -0.64 16.40 -6.46
N SER A 217 -0.38 15.11 -6.60
CA SER A 217 -0.03 14.47 -7.86
C SER A 217 -0.41 13.00 -7.82
N ILE A 218 -0.58 12.39 -8.98
CA ILE A 218 -0.73 10.94 -9.12
C ILE A 218 0.34 10.40 -10.07
N ILE A 219 0.95 9.28 -9.69
CA ILE A 219 1.96 8.58 -10.47
C ILE A 219 1.42 7.20 -10.81
N TYR A 220 1.36 6.87 -12.10
CA TYR A 220 0.94 5.56 -12.56
C TYR A 220 2.15 4.71 -12.97
N PHE A 221 2.10 3.41 -12.71
CA PHE A 221 3.09 2.46 -13.21
C PHE A 221 2.43 1.21 -13.82
N ASP A 222 3.20 0.48 -14.63
CA ASP A 222 2.76 -0.81 -15.15
C ASP A 222 2.94 -1.87 -14.06
N GLY A 223 1.85 -2.18 -13.37
CA GLY A 223 1.82 -3.11 -12.25
C GLY A 223 0.43 -3.20 -11.64
N ILE A 224 0.34 -3.93 -10.53
CA ILE A 224 -0.92 -4.27 -9.85
C ILE A 224 -1.01 -3.57 -8.49
N HIS A 225 -1.77 -4.15 -7.55
CA HIS A 225 -1.84 -3.69 -6.16
C HIS A 225 -0.61 -4.14 -5.37
N GLU A 226 0.48 -3.36 -5.49
CA GLU A 226 1.78 -3.67 -4.89
C GLU A 226 2.56 -2.40 -4.53
N TRP A 227 3.57 -2.53 -3.67
CA TRP A 227 4.56 -1.48 -3.47
C TRP A 227 5.22 -1.09 -4.79
N ALA A 228 5.10 0.19 -5.17
CA ALA A 228 5.60 0.69 -6.45
C ALA A 228 7.07 0.33 -6.69
N PRO A 229 7.46 0.06 -7.95
CA PRO A 229 8.87 -0.10 -8.33
C PRO A 229 9.71 1.09 -7.85
N GLU A 230 10.98 0.82 -7.56
CA GLU A 230 11.93 1.83 -7.09
C GLU A 230 11.97 3.06 -8.02
N THR A 231 11.97 2.84 -9.34
CA THR A 231 11.96 3.91 -10.35
C THR A 231 10.71 4.80 -10.30
N THR A 232 9.56 4.25 -9.92
CA THR A 232 8.31 5.00 -9.74
C THR A 232 8.35 5.77 -8.42
N MET A 233 8.81 5.12 -7.34
CA MET A 233 8.94 5.77 -6.03
C MET A 233 9.97 6.90 -6.05
N ALA A 234 11.03 6.78 -6.85
CA ALA A 234 12.03 7.84 -7.06
C ALA A 234 11.39 9.17 -7.48
N ILE A 235 10.38 9.14 -8.37
CA ILE A 235 9.67 10.35 -8.83
C ILE A 235 8.99 11.07 -7.66
N ALA A 236 8.47 10.33 -6.67
CA ALA A 236 7.88 10.94 -5.48
C ALA A 236 8.93 11.56 -4.56
N PHE A 237 10.09 10.92 -4.40
CA PHE A 237 11.23 11.47 -3.65
C PHE A 237 11.79 12.73 -4.34
N GLU A 238 11.90 12.72 -5.66
CA GLU A 238 12.26 13.89 -6.46
C GLU A 238 11.25 15.02 -6.27
N GLY A 239 9.95 14.69 -6.27
CA GLY A 239 8.88 15.60 -5.90
C GLY A 239 9.16 16.32 -4.58
N TRP A 240 9.41 15.58 -3.50
CA TRP A 240 9.72 16.18 -2.20
C TRP A 240 10.99 17.06 -2.18
N GLN A 241 11.99 16.76 -3.00
CA GLN A 241 13.17 17.63 -3.17
C GLN A 241 12.77 18.94 -3.87
N LEU A 242 11.99 18.87 -4.95
CA LEU A 242 11.47 20.05 -5.66
C LEU A 242 10.61 20.92 -4.74
N GLU A 243 9.76 20.30 -3.92
CA GLU A 243 8.95 21.04 -2.95
C GLU A 243 9.82 21.72 -1.89
N ALA A 244 10.83 21.03 -1.37
CA ALA A 244 11.75 21.60 -0.39
C ALA A 244 12.56 22.78 -0.96
N MET A 245 12.96 22.72 -2.25
CA MET A 245 13.60 23.83 -2.95
C MET A 245 12.65 25.02 -3.12
N ARG A 246 11.41 24.74 -3.58
CA ARG A 246 10.37 25.76 -3.79
C ARG A 246 10.01 26.48 -2.50
N ASP A 247 9.85 25.72 -1.41
CA ASP A 247 9.51 26.24 -0.08
C ASP A 247 10.76 26.79 0.65
N LYS A 248 11.93 26.82 -0.01
CA LYS A 248 13.21 27.35 0.51
C LYS A 248 13.73 26.65 1.77
N LEU A 249 13.32 25.40 1.99
CA LEU A 249 13.87 24.52 3.04
C LEU A 249 15.27 24.02 2.70
N ILE A 250 15.58 23.96 1.39
CA ILE A 250 16.93 23.72 0.86
C ILE A 250 17.23 24.74 -0.26
N PRO A 251 18.52 25.01 -0.57
CA PRO A 251 18.87 25.84 -1.72
C PRO A 251 18.32 25.27 -3.02
N ALA A 252 17.93 26.16 -3.94
CA ALA A 252 17.56 25.74 -5.29
C ALA A 252 18.76 25.11 -6.01
N ASP A 253 18.53 24.01 -6.70
CA ASP A 253 19.52 23.29 -7.50
C ASP A 253 19.02 23.21 -8.95
N SER A 254 19.56 24.08 -9.81
CA SER A 254 19.15 24.16 -11.22
C SER A 254 19.51 22.90 -12.01
N LEU A 255 20.60 22.21 -11.65
CA LEU A 255 21.01 20.97 -12.28
C LEU A 255 20.00 19.86 -11.96
N PHE A 256 19.59 19.75 -10.69
CA PHE A 256 18.57 18.81 -10.26
C PHE A 256 17.24 19.03 -10.99
N THR A 257 16.76 20.29 -11.04
CA THR A 257 15.50 20.61 -11.72
C THR A 257 15.56 20.30 -13.21
N HIS A 258 16.71 20.55 -13.85
CA HIS A 258 16.92 20.26 -15.27
C HIS A 258 16.96 18.75 -15.54
N GLN A 259 17.65 17.97 -14.70
CA GLN A 259 17.73 16.51 -14.83
C GLN A 259 16.36 15.85 -14.66
N PHE A 260 15.59 16.27 -13.65
CA PHE A 260 14.21 15.83 -13.46
C PHE A 260 13.36 16.11 -14.71
N ALA A 261 13.41 17.34 -15.23
CA ALA A 261 12.68 17.72 -16.42
C ALA A 261 13.11 16.92 -17.66
N ALA A 262 14.42 16.66 -17.82
CA ALA A 262 14.94 15.86 -18.93
C ALA A 262 14.43 14.41 -18.86
N GLN A 263 14.48 13.76 -17.69
CA GLN A 263 13.96 12.41 -17.46
C GLN A 263 12.46 12.31 -17.82
N LEU A 264 11.64 13.25 -17.35
CA LEU A 264 10.20 13.24 -17.63
C LEU A 264 9.91 13.55 -19.11
N LYS A 265 10.70 14.42 -19.77
CA LYS A 265 10.63 14.65 -21.22
C LYS A 265 10.89 13.37 -22.01
N GLU A 266 11.88 12.56 -21.61
CA GLU A 266 12.16 11.26 -22.24
C GLU A 266 10.98 10.28 -22.10
N ILE A 267 10.39 10.20 -20.91
CA ILE A 267 9.20 9.36 -20.65
C ILE A 267 8.04 9.80 -21.55
N VAL A 268 7.73 11.10 -21.58
CA VAL A 268 6.66 11.66 -22.43
C VAL A 268 6.91 11.34 -23.90
N ASN A 269 8.12 11.61 -24.40
CA ASN A 269 8.47 11.36 -25.80
C ASN A 269 8.40 9.88 -26.17
N LYS A 270 8.82 8.98 -25.28
CA LYS A 270 8.69 7.52 -25.47
C LYS A 270 7.23 7.11 -25.58
N LYS A 271 6.37 7.59 -24.67
CA LYS A 271 4.92 7.30 -24.69
C LYS A 271 4.26 7.82 -25.97
N MET A 272 4.61 9.02 -26.42
CA MET A 272 4.10 9.56 -27.68
C MET A 272 4.52 8.72 -28.90
N LYS A 273 5.79 8.29 -28.97
CA LYS A 273 6.28 7.39 -30.05
C LYS A 273 5.53 6.06 -30.07
N GLN A 274 5.09 5.58 -28.91
CA GLN A 274 4.29 4.37 -28.75
C GLN A 274 2.79 4.59 -28.96
N ASN A 275 2.38 5.80 -29.38
CA ASN A 275 0.99 6.21 -29.49
C ASN A 275 0.20 6.05 -28.16
N GLN A 276 0.85 6.23 -27.01
CA GLN A 276 0.27 6.15 -25.67
C GLN A 276 -0.01 7.57 -25.15
N LEU A 277 -0.96 8.27 -25.79
CA LEU A 277 -1.18 9.70 -25.55
C LEU A 277 -1.84 10.01 -24.21
N ILE A 278 -2.65 9.10 -23.66
CA ILE A 278 -3.17 9.22 -22.29
C ILE A 278 -2.00 9.30 -21.30
N GLN A 279 -1.08 8.33 -21.35
CA GLN A 279 0.08 8.30 -20.46
C GLN A 279 1.02 9.48 -20.70
N ALA A 280 1.25 9.88 -21.95
CA ALA A 280 2.05 11.05 -22.26
C ALA A 280 1.44 12.33 -21.64
N GLN A 281 0.13 12.51 -21.75
CA GLN A 281 -0.57 13.66 -21.15
C GLN A 281 -0.52 13.63 -19.62
N GLN A 282 -0.71 12.47 -18.99
CA GLN A 282 -0.59 12.29 -17.54
C GLN A 282 0.82 12.63 -17.03
N ASN A 283 1.86 12.16 -17.72
CA ASN A 283 3.25 12.50 -17.36
C ASN A 283 3.55 13.99 -17.56
N CYS A 284 2.95 14.66 -18.55
CA CYS A 284 3.02 16.12 -18.65
C CYS A 284 2.31 16.81 -17.48
N LYS A 285 1.12 16.35 -17.06
CA LYS A 285 0.40 16.92 -15.90
C LYS A 285 1.26 16.80 -14.64
N LEU A 286 1.77 15.59 -14.38
CA LEU A 286 2.65 15.29 -13.24
C LEU A 286 3.88 16.22 -13.21
N ALA A 287 4.63 16.28 -14.31
CA ALA A 287 5.84 17.10 -14.38
C ALA A 287 5.52 18.61 -14.27
N ALA A 288 4.44 19.07 -14.90
CA ALA A 288 4.00 20.46 -14.78
C ALA A 288 3.64 20.83 -13.33
N THR A 289 3.00 19.92 -12.58
CA THR A 289 2.67 20.14 -11.18
C THR A 289 3.92 20.13 -10.29
N MET A 290 4.81 19.14 -10.44
CA MET A 290 6.02 19.03 -9.62
C MET A 290 7.03 20.15 -9.88
N LEU A 291 7.11 20.66 -11.11
CA LEU A 291 7.99 21.78 -11.50
C LEU A 291 7.34 23.16 -11.28
N GLN A 292 6.17 23.25 -10.64
CA GLN A 292 5.56 24.54 -10.32
C GLN A 292 6.53 25.40 -9.50
N GLY A 293 6.86 26.60 -9.99
CA GLY A 293 7.89 27.47 -9.41
C GLY A 293 9.21 27.48 -10.16
N PHE A 294 9.42 26.55 -11.10
CA PHE A 294 10.58 26.46 -11.99
C PHE A 294 10.15 26.64 -13.45
N GLN A 295 9.76 27.88 -13.80
CA GLN A 295 9.02 28.20 -15.03
C GLN A 295 9.69 27.70 -16.32
N ASP A 296 11.01 27.86 -16.45
CA ASP A 296 11.75 27.46 -17.65
C ASP A 296 11.62 25.96 -17.95
N GLU A 297 11.65 25.13 -16.91
CA GLU A 297 11.49 23.69 -17.05
C GLU A 297 10.03 23.26 -17.15
N GLN A 298 9.13 23.97 -16.48
CA GLN A 298 7.69 23.69 -16.46
C GLN A 298 7.01 23.93 -17.82
N ASN A 299 7.41 25.01 -18.52
CA ASN A 299 6.70 25.53 -19.70
C ASN A 299 6.53 24.48 -20.81
N TRP A 300 7.55 23.66 -21.06
CA TRP A 300 7.47 22.61 -22.07
C TRP A 300 6.33 21.63 -21.78
N PHE A 301 6.16 21.20 -20.52
CA PHE A 301 5.14 20.23 -20.13
C PHE A 301 3.74 20.80 -20.26
N VAL A 302 3.51 22.05 -19.85
CA VAL A 302 2.21 22.74 -19.97
C VAL A 302 1.78 22.87 -21.43
N GLN A 303 2.70 23.31 -22.31
CA GLN A 303 2.45 23.43 -23.74
C GLN A 303 2.20 22.06 -24.38
N LYS A 304 3.02 21.07 -24.04
CA LYS A 304 2.90 19.71 -24.59
C LYS A 304 1.61 19.02 -24.15
N GLN A 305 1.23 19.16 -22.88
CA GLN A 305 -0.05 18.66 -22.35
C GLN A 305 -1.23 19.24 -23.14
N SER A 306 -1.22 20.56 -23.37
CA SER A 306 -2.28 21.26 -24.12
C SER A 306 -2.35 20.75 -25.57
N ALA A 307 -1.20 20.57 -26.23
CA ALA A 307 -1.14 20.05 -27.59
C ALA A 307 -1.66 18.60 -27.69
N ILE A 308 -1.25 17.72 -26.76
CA ILE A 308 -1.72 16.33 -26.72
C ILE A 308 -3.24 16.30 -26.51
N THR A 309 -3.75 17.08 -25.56
CA THR A 309 -5.18 17.12 -25.20
C THR A 309 -6.06 17.54 -26.39
N ARG A 310 -5.59 18.42 -27.26
CA ARG A 310 -6.34 18.87 -28.46
C ARG A 310 -6.28 17.88 -29.63
N SER A 311 -5.45 16.85 -29.56
CA SER A 311 -5.30 15.90 -30.66
C SER A 311 -6.47 14.92 -30.78
N ASN A 312 -6.89 14.61 -32.00
CA ASN A 312 -7.97 13.64 -32.26
C ASN A 312 -7.65 12.25 -31.71
N ILE A 313 -6.38 11.83 -31.78
CA ILE A 313 -5.93 10.52 -31.27
C ILE A 313 -6.12 10.45 -29.75
N PHE A 314 -5.76 11.51 -29.03
CA PHE A 314 -5.98 11.56 -27.58
C PHE A 314 -7.48 11.50 -27.25
N GLN A 315 -8.34 12.22 -27.97
CA GLN A 315 -9.79 12.18 -27.76
C GLN A 315 -10.37 10.78 -28.00
N GLN A 316 -9.90 10.07 -29.04
CA GLN A 316 -10.28 8.68 -29.29
C GLN A 316 -9.83 7.74 -28.16
N GLN A 317 -8.57 7.87 -27.69
CA GLN A 317 -8.07 7.05 -26.58
C GLN A 317 -8.79 7.34 -25.26
N LYS A 318 -9.14 8.61 -25.03
CA LYS A 318 -9.91 9.03 -23.86
C LYS A 318 -11.29 8.40 -23.85
N GLU A 319 -11.95 8.38 -25.01
CA GLU A 319 -13.25 7.72 -25.17
C GLU A 319 -13.15 6.20 -24.95
N GLN A 320 -12.13 5.55 -25.52
CA GLN A 320 -11.88 4.12 -25.30
C GLN A 320 -11.63 3.81 -23.82
N ARG A 321 -10.81 4.61 -23.13
CA ARG A 321 -10.57 4.45 -21.67
C ARG A 321 -11.87 4.60 -20.89
N ARG A 322 -12.73 5.56 -21.24
CA ARG A 322 -14.06 5.74 -20.61
C ARG A 322 -14.94 4.51 -20.79
N GLN A 323 -14.99 3.94 -21.99
CA GLN A 323 -15.77 2.73 -22.28
C GLN A 323 -15.26 1.51 -21.50
N LEU A 324 -13.95 1.36 -21.38
CA LEU A 324 -13.35 0.28 -20.58
C LEU A 324 -13.69 0.43 -19.09
N LEU A 325 -13.60 1.63 -18.53
CA LEU A 325 -13.98 1.87 -17.14
C LEU A 325 -15.48 1.61 -16.91
N ALA A 326 -16.35 2.01 -17.84
CA ALA A 326 -17.78 1.70 -17.73
C ALA A 326 -18.07 0.19 -17.83
N LYS A 327 -17.33 -0.53 -18.67
CA LYS A 327 -17.40 -2.00 -18.77
C LYS A 327 -16.94 -2.66 -17.48
N GLU A 328 -15.88 -2.16 -16.86
CA GLU A 328 -15.39 -2.65 -15.57
C GLU A 328 -16.45 -2.53 -14.47
N GLU A 329 -17.04 -1.35 -14.31
CA GLU A 329 -18.07 -1.10 -13.30
C GLU A 329 -19.31 -1.97 -13.53
N LYS A 330 -19.71 -2.17 -14.78
CA LYS A 330 -20.78 -3.11 -15.12
C LYS A 330 -20.43 -4.54 -14.71
N LEU A 331 -19.22 -5.01 -14.99
CA LEU A 331 -18.79 -6.36 -14.60
C LEU A 331 -18.74 -6.53 -13.08
N LYS A 332 -18.24 -5.53 -12.34
CA LYS A 332 -18.27 -5.54 -10.88
C LYS A 332 -19.71 -5.63 -10.36
N PHE A 333 -20.62 -4.84 -10.91
CA PHE A 333 -22.05 -4.90 -10.56
C PHE A 333 -22.64 -6.28 -10.84
N ASP A 334 -22.38 -6.86 -12.02
CA ASP A 334 -22.86 -8.19 -12.39
C ASP A 334 -22.32 -9.28 -11.42
N TYR A 335 -21.04 -9.18 -11.02
CA TYR A 335 -20.44 -10.08 -10.02
C TYR A 335 -21.08 -9.93 -8.64
N GLN A 336 -21.37 -8.70 -8.20
CA GLN A 336 -22.01 -8.45 -6.90
C GLN A 336 -23.35 -9.16 -6.77
N GLN A 337 -24.15 -9.13 -7.82
CA GLN A 337 -25.46 -9.81 -7.84
C GLN A 337 -25.34 -11.33 -7.80
N LYS A 338 -24.17 -11.88 -8.09
CA LYS A 338 -23.89 -13.32 -8.08
C LYS A 338 -23.23 -13.83 -6.80
N PHE A 339 -22.82 -12.97 -5.88
CA PHE A 339 -22.21 -13.44 -4.62
C PHE A 339 -23.20 -14.13 -3.68
N ALA A 340 -24.51 -13.89 -3.81
CA ALA A 340 -25.52 -14.66 -3.08
C ALA A 340 -25.75 -16.07 -3.68
N ASP A 341 -25.38 -16.27 -4.95
CA ASP A 341 -25.55 -17.51 -5.69
C ASP A 341 -24.31 -18.41 -5.52
N THR A 342 -24.46 -19.60 -4.93
CA THR A 342 -23.38 -20.60 -4.84
C THR A 342 -23.26 -21.44 -6.11
N ASP A 343 -23.28 -20.79 -7.28
CA ASP A 343 -23.10 -21.46 -8.58
C ASP A 343 -21.61 -21.64 -8.91
N ALA A 344 -21.08 -22.83 -8.58
CA ALA A 344 -19.69 -23.18 -8.85
C ALA A 344 -19.34 -23.06 -10.35
N GLY A 345 -20.24 -23.48 -11.25
CA GLY A 345 -19.99 -23.50 -12.69
C GLY A 345 -19.84 -22.08 -13.26
N TYR A 346 -20.68 -21.16 -12.80
CA TYR A 346 -20.56 -19.74 -13.13
C TYR A 346 -19.23 -19.15 -12.67
N TRP A 347 -18.87 -19.35 -11.40
CA TRP A 347 -17.66 -18.76 -10.83
C TRP A 347 -16.39 -19.35 -11.41
N GLU A 348 -16.33 -20.66 -11.63
CA GLU A 348 -15.20 -21.30 -12.31
C GLU A 348 -14.95 -20.71 -13.70
N LYS A 349 -16.00 -20.57 -14.51
CA LYS A 349 -15.91 -19.97 -15.85
C LYS A 349 -15.43 -18.52 -15.76
N THR A 350 -16.04 -17.75 -14.86
CA THR A 350 -15.74 -16.32 -14.66
C THR A 350 -14.29 -16.10 -14.23
N ILE A 351 -13.82 -16.83 -13.23
CA ILE A 351 -12.43 -16.71 -12.74
C ILE A 351 -11.43 -17.12 -13.83
N LYS A 352 -11.69 -18.23 -14.55
CA LYS A 352 -10.84 -18.66 -15.67
C LYS A 352 -10.76 -17.58 -16.76
N GLU A 353 -11.89 -16.98 -17.12
CA GLU A 353 -11.95 -15.91 -18.12
C GLU A 353 -11.19 -14.65 -17.67
N VAL A 354 -11.45 -14.17 -16.45
CA VAL A 354 -10.79 -12.99 -15.88
C VAL A 354 -9.27 -13.19 -15.83
N LYS A 355 -8.80 -14.34 -15.34
CA LYS A 355 -7.36 -14.67 -15.28
C LYS A 355 -6.72 -14.81 -16.66
N ALA A 356 -7.45 -15.34 -17.64
CA ALA A 356 -6.94 -15.45 -19.00
C ALA A 356 -6.77 -14.05 -19.62
N LYS A 357 -7.76 -13.18 -19.44
CA LYS A 357 -7.76 -11.83 -20.01
C LYS A 357 -6.81 -10.87 -19.29
N SER A 358 -6.57 -11.04 -17.98
CA SER A 358 -5.62 -10.23 -17.20
C SER A 358 -4.16 -10.43 -17.59
N ARG A 359 -3.86 -11.48 -18.36
CA ARG A 359 -2.51 -11.82 -18.87
C ARG A 359 -2.28 -11.40 -20.32
N LEU A 360 -3.32 -10.89 -20.99
CA LEU A 360 -3.19 -10.43 -22.37
C LEU A 360 -2.34 -9.15 -22.42
N LYS A 361 -1.80 -8.83 -23.61
CA LYS A 361 -1.07 -7.58 -23.86
C LYS A 361 -1.90 -6.65 -24.73
N ASN A 362 -3.09 -6.29 -24.25
CA ASN A 362 -4.04 -5.43 -24.96
C ASN A 362 -4.66 -4.40 -24.01
N ALA A 363 -5.49 -3.51 -24.57
CA ALA A 363 -6.12 -2.41 -23.82
C ALA A 363 -7.03 -2.87 -22.67
N GLU A 364 -7.56 -4.10 -22.70
CA GLU A 364 -8.43 -4.63 -21.64
C GLU A 364 -7.66 -5.28 -20.50
N SER A 365 -6.39 -5.64 -20.69
CA SER A 365 -5.65 -6.47 -19.74
C SER A 365 -5.61 -5.89 -18.32
N GLN A 366 -5.29 -4.60 -18.19
CA GLN A 366 -5.25 -3.90 -16.91
C GLN A 366 -6.64 -3.83 -16.24
N MET A 367 -7.71 -3.71 -17.02
CA MET A 367 -9.08 -3.81 -16.51
C MET A 367 -9.35 -5.19 -15.91
N TYR A 368 -8.93 -6.28 -16.57
CA TYR A 368 -9.09 -7.62 -16.01
C TYR A 368 -8.14 -7.92 -14.85
N GLN A 369 -6.97 -7.27 -14.78
CA GLN A 369 -6.14 -7.32 -13.57
C GLN A 369 -6.88 -6.71 -12.37
N ARG A 370 -7.52 -5.54 -12.56
CA ARG A 370 -8.36 -4.91 -11.53
C ARG A 370 -9.56 -5.78 -11.15
N LEU A 371 -10.25 -6.39 -12.12
CA LEU A 371 -11.35 -7.32 -11.87
C LEU A 371 -10.89 -8.59 -11.13
N GLN A 372 -9.70 -9.10 -11.44
CA GLN A 372 -9.13 -10.25 -10.73
C GLN A 372 -8.85 -9.91 -9.27
N ALA A 373 -8.24 -8.75 -9.02
CA ALA A 373 -7.97 -8.26 -7.67
C ALA A 373 -9.28 -7.98 -6.89
N TYR A 374 -10.30 -7.43 -7.57
CA TYR A 374 -11.64 -7.26 -7.02
C TYR A 374 -12.26 -8.59 -6.56
N LEU A 375 -12.22 -9.62 -7.41
CA LEU A 375 -12.72 -10.95 -7.05
C LEU A 375 -11.93 -11.58 -5.89
N SER A 376 -10.60 -11.46 -5.91
CA SER A 376 -9.72 -11.92 -4.82
C SER A 376 -10.14 -11.30 -3.48
N LEU A 377 -10.31 -9.97 -3.44
CA LEU A 377 -10.72 -9.25 -2.23
C LEU A 377 -12.15 -9.60 -1.79
N ALA A 378 -13.08 -9.74 -2.73
CA ALA A 378 -14.45 -10.14 -2.41
C ALA A 378 -14.50 -11.55 -1.80
N PHE A 379 -13.79 -12.51 -2.39
CA PHE A 379 -13.74 -13.88 -1.86
C PHE A 379 -13.02 -13.96 -0.53
N TYR A 380 -11.94 -13.19 -0.31
CA TYR A 380 -11.32 -13.03 1.01
C TYR A 380 -12.34 -12.54 2.04
N THR A 381 -13.04 -11.44 1.73
CA THR A 381 -13.97 -10.77 2.66
C THR A 381 -15.12 -11.68 3.04
N ILE A 382 -15.75 -12.32 2.05
CA ILE A 382 -16.86 -13.26 2.28
C ILE A 382 -16.37 -14.48 3.06
N SER A 383 -15.23 -15.07 2.69
CA SER A 383 -14.64 -16.22 3.40
C SER A 383 -14.40 -15.89 4.87
N ASN A 384 -13.75 -14.76 5.16
CA ASN A 384 -13.46 -14.32 6.52
C ASN A 384 -14.75 -14.15 7.33
N GLN A 385 -15.77 -13.49 6.76
CA GLN A 385 -17.06 -13.30 7.41
C GLN A 385 -17.74 -14.65 7.73
N MET A 386 -17.76 -15.59 6.79
CA MET A 386 -18.42 -16.89 6.97
C MET A 386 -17.67 -17.79 7.95
N ILE A 387 -16.33 -17.78 7.94
CA ILE A 387 -15.51 -18.46 8.94
C ILE A 387 -15.83 -17.95 10.35
N ASN A 388 -15.87 -16.62 10.52
CA ASN A 388 -16.14 -16.00 11.82
C ASN A 388 -17.57 -16.24 12.33
N ARG A 389 -18.53 -16.48 11.42
CA ARG A 389 -19.91 -16.86 11.74
C ARG A 389 -20.12 -18.37 11.90
N ASN A 390 -19.08 -19.18 11.70
CA ASN A 390 -19.15 -20.64 11.65
C ASN A 390 -20.08 -21.21 10.55
N GLU A 391 -20.29 -20.46 9.46
CA GLU A 391 -21.05 -20.89 8.29
C GLU A 391 -20.17 -21.73 7.35
N ASN A 392 -19.64 -22.85 7.85
CA ASN A 392 -18.53 -23.60 7.23
C ASN A 392 -18.78 -24.01 5.77
N LYS A 393 -19.99 -24.47 5.42
CA LYS A 393 -20.29 -24.89 4.04
C LYS A 393 -20.17 -23.75 3.04
N ILE A 394 -20.61 -22.55 3.42
CA ILE A 394 -20.51 -21.35 2.58
C ILE A 394 -19.06 -20.87 2.57
N ALA A 395 -18.37 -20.91 3.70
CA ALA A 395 -16.96 -20.58 3.79
C ALA A 395 -16.10 -21.47 2.88
N GLU A 396 -16.30 -22.79 2.89
CA GLU A 396 -15.59 -23.75 2.02
C GLU A 396 -15.74 -23.41 0.55
N PHE A 397 -16.97 -23.07 0.13
CA PHE A 397 -17.25 -22.64 -1.24
C PHE A 397 -16.42 -21.40 -1.62
N PHE A 398 -16.47 -20.33 -0.81
CA PHE A 398 -15.75 -19.10 -1.12
C PHE A 398 -14.24 -19.20 -0.95
N VAL A 399 -13.74 -20.02 -0.03
CA VAL A 399 -12.31 -20.29 0.11
C VAL A 399 -11.79 -21.05 -1.11
N ALA A 400 -12.56 -21.98 -1.67
CA ALA A 400 -12.20 -22.64 -2.92
C ALA A 400 -12.13 -21.65 -4.10
N LEU A 401 -13.11 -20.75 -4.21
CA LEU A 401 -13.07 -19.66 -5.21
C LEU A 401 -11.89 -18.72 -5.00
N TYR A 402 -11.57 -18.40 -3.75
CA TYR A 402 -10.44 -17.55 -3.41
C TYR A 402 -9.11 -18.17 -3.85
N LYS A 403 -8.86 -19.44 -3.51
CA LYS A 403 -7.71 -20.21 -4.00
C LYS A 403 -7.64 -20.25 -5.53
N MET A 404 -8.78 -20.28 -6.21
CA MET A 404 -8.83 -20.29 -7.67
C MET A 404 -8.49 -18.92 -8.28
N ALA A 405 -9.04 -17.85 -7.70
CA ALA A 405 -8.83 -16.47 -8.15
C ALA A 405 -7.40 -15.99 -7.90
N ASP A 406 -6.87 -16.31 -6.72
CA ASP A 406 -5.57 -15.84 -6.23
C ASP A 406 -4.82 -16.95 -5.47
N PRO A 407 -4.30 -17.97 -6.18
CA PRO A 407 -3.64 -19.12 -5.57
C PRO A 407 -2.33 -18.77 -4.85
N THR A 408 -1.80 -17.57 -5.09
CA THR A 408 -0.56 -17.06 -4.50
C THR A 408 -0.78 -16.31 -3.20
N ASN A 409 -2.03 -16.01 -2.84
CA ASN A 409 -2.34 -15.34 -1.60
C ASN A 409 -2.36 -16.34 -0.44
N SER A 410 -1.54 -16.10 0.57
CA SER A 410 -1.38 -17.00 1.71
C SER A 410 -2.65 -17.14 2.55
N GLU A 411 -3.49 -16.09 2.63
CA GLU A 411 -4.73 -16.09 3.41
C GLU A 411 -5.74 -17.12 2.90
N ALA A 412 -5.79 -17.37 1.58
CA ALA A 412 -6.68 -18.38 1.00
C ALA A 412 -6.36 -19.79 1.54
N TRP A 413 -5.08 -20.07 1.76
CA TRP A 413 -4.61 -21.35 2.31
C TRP A 413 -4.78 -21.40 3.82
N TYR A 414 -4.51 -20.30 4.53
CA TYR A 414 -4.75 -20.22 5.97
C TYR A 414 -6.23 -20.41 6.33
N PHE A 415 -7.15 -19.78 5.59
CA PHE A 415 -8.59 -19.96 5.77
C PHE A 415 -9.04 -21.40 5.50
N SER A 416 -8.44 -22.06 4.51
CA SER A 416 -8.73 -23.47 4.25
C SER A 416 -8.24 -24.38 5.37
N ALA A 417 -7.06 -24.13 5.94
CA ALA A 417 -6.56 -24.88 7.08
C ALA A 417 -7.52 -24.78 8.30
N ILE A 418 -8.12 -23.61 8.55
CA ILE A 418 -9.14 -23.43 9.59
C ILE A 418 -10.34 -24.34 9.33
N LEU A 419 -10.84 -24.39 8.09
CA LEU A 419 -12.00 -25.20 7.72
C LEU A 419 -11.69 -26.71 7.78
N ASP A 420 -10.52 -27.12 7.31
CA ASP A 420 -10.04 -28.50 7.41
C ASP A 420 -9.96 -28.96 8.88
N ALA A 421 -9.52 -28.07 9.78
CA ALA A 421 -9.49 -28.34 11.22
C ALA A 421 -10.88 -28.50 11.85
N ARG A 422 -11.86 -27.73 11.37
CA ARG A 422 -13.28 -27.89 11.76
C ARG A 422 -13.88 -29.20 11.23
N ASN A 423 -13.42 -29.67 10.07
CA ASN A 423 -13.89 -30.91 9.43
C ASN A 423 -13.15 -32.20 9.86
N ASN A 424 -12.15 -32.10 10.74
CA ASN A 424 -11.29 -33.21 11.19
C ASN A 424 -10.39 -33.79 10.08
N GLU A 425 -9.99 -32.99 9.09
CA GLU A 425 -9.15 -33.44 7.98
C GLU A 425 -7.66 -33.19 8.25
N ALA A 426 -7.10 -33.86 9.26
CA ALA A 426 -5.77 -33.58 9.83
C ALA A 426 -4.62 -33.46 8.80
N GLU A 427 -4.58 -34.34 7.80
CA GLU A 427 -3.57 -34.33 6.73
C GLU A 427 -3.61 -33.06 5.86
N LYS A 428 -4.80 -32.48 5.67
CA LYS A 428 -4.95 -31.26 4.84
C LYS A 428 -4.51 -30.01 5.59
N ILE A 429 -4.72 -29.97 6.91
CA ILE A 429 -4.38 -28.80 7.74
C ILE A 429 -2.90 -28.45 7.63
N ARG A 430 -2.00 -29.43 7.83
CA ARG A 430 -0.54 -29.21 7.74
C ARG A 430 -0.16 -28.72 6.34
N LYS A 431 -0.65 -29.39 5.30
CA LYS A 431 -0.36 -29.04 3.90
C LYS A 431 -0.76 -27.60 3.57
N ASP A 432 -1.93 -27.17 4.00
CA ASP A 432 -2.43 -25.82 3.72
C ASP A 432 -1.71 -24.76 4.56
N LEU A 433 -1.34 -25.04 5.81
CA LEU A 433 -0.50 -24.14 6.62
C LEU A 433 0.91 -23.98 6.03
N GLU A 434 1.56 -25.08 5.65
CA GLU A 434 2.87 -25.04 4.98
C GLU A 434 2.80 -24.26 3.67
N LYS A 435 1.72 -24.45 2.90
CA LYS A 435 1.48 -23.68 1.68
C LYS A 435 1.27 -22.19 1.96
N ALA A 436 0.52 -21.83 3.01
CA ALA A 436 0.33 -20.44 3.43
C ALA A 436 1.68 -19.80 3.80
N ILE A 437 2.51 -20.49 4.57
CA ILE A 437 3.85 -20.01 4.98
C ILE A 437 4.77 -19.84 3.77
N ALA A 438 4.79 -20.81 2.86
CA ALA A 438 5.56 -20.72 1.62
C ALA A 438 5.13 -19.55 0.72
N LEU A 439 3.87 -19.11 0.85
CA LEU A 439 3.30 -17.95 0.16
C LEU A 439 3.38 -16.65 0.96
N GLY A 440 4.03 -16.65 2.13
CA GLY A 440 4.35 -15.44 2.90
C GLY A 440 3.49 -15.20 4.14
N PHE A 441 2.67 -16.15 4.59
CA PHE A 441 2.05 -16.05 5.92
C PHE A 441 3.12 -16.04 7.01
N ASN A 442 3.14 -15.01 7.87
CA ASN A 442 4.16 -14.84 8.90
C ASN A 442 3.63 -14.39 10.28
N ASP A 443 2.31 -14.34 10.49
CA ASP A 443 1.74 -13.95 11.79
C ASP A 443 1.75 -15.15 12.76
N LYS A 444 2.89 -15.36 13.41
CA LYS A 444 3.10 -16.42 14.42
C LYS A 444 2.06 -16.36 15.54
N LYS A 445 1.74 -15.14 16.01
CA LYS A 445 0.77 -14.93 17.08
C LYS A 445 -0.62 -15.42 16.65
N ARG A 446 -1.07 -15.04 15.45
CA ARG A 446 -2.35 -15.49 14.91
C ARG A 446 -2.39 -17.01 14.73
N LEU A 447 -1.32 -17.62 14.22
CA LEU A 447 -1.21 -19.07 14.09
C LEU A 447 -1.37 -19.78 15.45
N MET A 448 -0.61 -19.34 16.46
CA MET A 448 -0.59 -19.95 17.79
C MET A 448 -1.89 -19.74 18.58
N GLN A 449 -2.59 -18.63 18.32
CA GLN A 449 -3.83 -18.27 19.03
C GLN A 449 -5.10 -18.78 18.33
N GLN A 450 -4.99 -19.40 17.15
CA GLN A 450 -6.15 -19.89 16.42
C GLN A 450 -6.79 -21.10 17.14
N PRO A 451 -8.04 -20.99 17.65
CA PRO A 451 -8.64 -22.03 18.48
C PRO A 451 -8.72 -23.42 17.82
N GLU A 452 -8.99 -23.45 16.52
CA GLU A 452 -9.14 -24.67 15.73
C GLU A 452 -7.85 -25.51 15.68
N PHE A 453 -6.68 -24.88 15.77
CA PHE A 453 -5.39 -25.58 15.74
C PHE A 453 -4.97 -26.08 17.12
N ALA A 454 -5.33 -25.37 18.19
CA ALA A 454 -5.01 -25.75 19.56
C ALA A 454 -5.70 -27.05 20.00
N GLN A 455 -6.88 -27.37 19.45
CA GLN A 455 -7.71 -28.50 19.88
C GLN A 455 -7.32 -29.85 19.24
N ARG A 456 -6.35 -29.90 18.31
CA ARG A 456 -6.26 -30.99 17.32
C ARG A 456 -4.97 -31.83 17.30
N ASN A 457 -4.13 -31.78 18.33
CA ASN A 457 -2.80 -32.45 18.33
C ASN A 457 -1.95 -32.08 17.10
N ILE A 458 -2.17 -30.91 16.52
CA ILE A 458 -1.30 -30.38 15.48
C ILE A 458 -0.08 -29.83 16.21
N ASP A 459 1.13 -30.23 15.82
CA ASP A 459 2.34 -29.60 16.31
C ASP A 459 2.51 -28.22 15.64
N VAL A 460 1.71 -27.26 16.11
CA VAL A 460 1.74 -25.89 15.62
C VAL A 460 3.11 -25.26 15.86
N ASN A 461 3.85 -25.71 16.89
CA ASN A 461 5.21 -25.23 17.16
C ASN A 461 6.20 -25.66 16.06
N GLU A 462 6.04 -26.86 15.50
CA GLU A 462 6.85 -27.31 14.35
C GLU A 462 6.59 -26.45 13.11
N ILE A 463 5.32 -26.14 12.85
CA ILE A 463 4.90 -25.30 11.72
C ILE A 463 5.38 -23.85 11.92
N GLU A 464 5.26 -23.31 13.14
CA GLU A 464 5.70 -21.95 13.49
C GLU A 464 7.19 -21.73 13.23
N LYS A 465 8.02 -22.75 13.46
CA LYS A 465 9.48 -22.69 13.19
C LYS A 465 9.81 -22.48 11.71
N GLN A 466 8.88 -22.76 10.80
CA GLN A 466 9.06 -22.53 9.36
C GLN A 466 8.83 -21.07 8.96
N ILE A 467 8.21 -20.26 9.83
CA ILE A 467 8.00 -18.83 9.59
C ILE A 467 9.32 -18.08 9.86
N LYS A 468 9.84 -17.47 8.79
CA LYS A 468 11.10 -16.71 8.76
C LYS A 468 11.02 -15.37 9.48
#